data_AF-A0AAD7BIC2-F1
#
_entry.id   AF-A0AAD7BIC2-F1
#
_cell.length_a   1.000
_cell.length_b   1.000
_cell.length_c   1.000
_cell.angle_alpha   90.00
_cell.angle_beta   90.00
_cell.angle_gamma   90.00
#
_symmetry.space_group_name_H-M   'P 1'
#
loop_
_entity.id
_entity.type
_entity.pdbx_description
1 polymer ?
#
loop_
_entity_poly.entity_id
_entity_poly.type
_entity_poly.pdbx_seq_one_letter_code
_entity_poly.pdbx_strand_id
1 'polypeptide(L)'
;MFQAKPVEVQTSNFGGSQGTLFNDSQTASGFPKSEGGVFINPQNPIQQMDIYAGWCVDAMNTTYRMSDGSTKLINRGSVQEPSPNMTRVTLNANEIITQICGFAGNYPYYQKSLLIQTTLVITDTTTGKIRTIGPLGGQNGLADGQFFSVSNPLALAGFETAGSSQIGISGLSIIKSNLVE
;
A
#
# COMPACT_ATOMS: atom_id res chain seq x y z
N MET A 1 12.22 -20.32 19.34
CA MET A 1 12.92 -20.22 18.03
C MET A 1 12.92 -18.73 17.67
N PHE A 2 14.07 -18.08 17.60
CA PHE A 2 14.15 -16.67 17.20
C PHE A 2 14.04 -16.60 15.68
N GLN A 3 12.92 -16.13 15.16
CA GLN A 3 12.81 -15.84 13.73
C GLN A 3 13.59 -14.54 13.48
N ALA A 4 14.64 -14.62 12.65
CA ALA A 4 15.40 -13.44 12.29
C ALA A 4 14.50 -12.44 11.57
N LYS A 5 14.61 -11.15 11.91
CA LYS A 5 13.87 -10.09 11.23
C LYS A 5 14.22 -10.13 9.73
N PRO A 6 13.24 -10.08 8.81
CA PRO A 6 13.50 -10.01 7.38
C PRO A 6 14.38 -8.82 7.01
N VAL A 7 15.20 -8.97 5.97
CA VAL A 7 15.83 -7.81 5.32
C VAL A 7 14.78 -7.17 4.43
N GLU A 8 14.54 -5.90 4.68
CA GLU A 8 13.53 -5.11 3.98
C GLU A 8 14.20 -4.26 2.90
N VAL A 9 13.66 -4.30 1.69
CA VAL A 9 14.08 -3.45 0.56
C VAL A 9 12.91 -2.58 0.16
N GLN A 10 13.09 -1.26 0.20
CA GLN A 10 12.11 -0.31 -0.30
C GLN A 10 12.40 0.01 -1.78
N THR A 11 11.38 -0.02 -2.64
CA THR A 11 11.51 0.46 -4.02
C THR A 11 11.77 1.96 -4.08
N SER A 12 12.11 2.47 -5.27
CA SER A 12 11.97 3.89 -5.55
C SER A 12 10.53 4.36 -5.30
N ASN A 13 10.39 5.66 -5.01
CA ASN A 13 9.09 6.29 -4.88
C ASN A 13 8.46 6.56 -6.25
N PHE A 14 7.21 6.14 -6.42
CA PHE A 14 6.38 6.42 -7.59
C PHE A 14 5.46 7.60 -7.30
N GLY A 15 5.51 8.65 -8.12
CA GLY A 15 4.77 9.89 -7.88
C GLY A 15 5.65 10.98 -7.27
N GLY A 16 5.08 11.79 -6.39
CA GLY A 16 5.73 12.92 -5.73
C GLY A 16 6.27 12.59 -4.34
N SER A 17 6.98 13.55 -3.76
CA SER A 17 7.54 13.46 -2.40
C SER A 17 7.00 14.56 -1.48
N GLN A 18 5.80 15.07 -1.78
CA GLN A 18 5.18 16.13 -0.99
C GLN A 18 4.50 15.57 0.26
N GLY A 19 4.57 16.31 1.36
CA GLY A 19 3.90 15.95 2.60
C GLY A 19 4.79 15.14 3.55
N THR A 20 4.16 14.25 4.32
CA THR A 20 4.82 13.48 5.38
C THR A 20 5.30 12.14 4.82
N LEU A 21 6.57 11.81 5.11
CA LEU A 21 7.10 10.48 4.83
C LEU A 21 6.40 9.45 5.72
N PHE A 22 6.00 8.33 5.13
CA PHE A 22 5.51 7.18 5.87
C PHE A 22 6.25 5.89 5.51
N ASN A 23 6.28 4.98 6.49
CA ASN A 23 6.80 3.63 6.36
C ASN A 23 5.98 2.71 7.27
N ASP A 24 5.17 1.84 6.67
CA ASP A 24 4.24 0.99 7.42
C ASP A 24 4.95 -0.14 8.16
N SER A 25 6.06 -0.66 7.62
CA SER A 25 6.84 -1.69 8.31
C SER A 25 7.38 -1.17 9.64
N GLN A 26 7.99 0.03 9.63
CA GLN A 26 8.49 0.69 10.83
C GLN A 26 7.36 1.07 11.80
N THR A 27 6.24 1.57 11.26
CA THR A 27 5.06 1.94 12.06
C THR A 27 4.45 0.70 12.74
N ALA A 28 4.33 -0.41 12.01
CA ALA A 28 3.78 -1.66 12.52
C ALA A 28 4.68 -2.28 13.59
N SER A 29 6.00 -2.28 13.38
CA SER A 29 6.98 -2.84 14.31
C SER A 29 7.33 -1.91 15.49
N GLY A 30 6.77 -0.70 15.54
CA GLY A 30 7.08 0.28 16.60
C GLY A 30 8.54 0.77 16.60
N PHE A 31 9.20 0.79 15.44
CA PHE A 31 10.59 1.26 15.33
C PHE A 31 10.71 2.71 15.84
N PRO A 32 11.80 3.08 16.56
CA PRO A 32 12.95 2.25 16.93
C PRO A 32 12.76 1.42 18.21
N LYS A 33 11.64 1.60 18.91
CA LYS A 33 11.32 0.89 20.16
C LYS A 33 10.66 -0.46 19.89
N SER A 34 11.15 -1.22 18.90
CA SER A 34 10.56 -2.52 18.55
C SER A 34 10.74 -3.50 19.71
N GLU A 35 9.76 -3.55 20.61
CA GLU A 35 9.72 -4.49 21.72
C GLU A 35 9.40 -5.89 21.20
N GLY A 36 10.14 -6.89 21.66
CA GLY A 36 9.83 -8.31 21.43
C GLY A 36 10.08 -8.86 20.04
N GLY A 37 10.64 -8.09 19.10
CA GLY A 37 10.92 -8.60 17.74
C GLY A 37 9.64 -8.87 16.92
N VAL A 38 8.57 -8.12 17.17
CA VAL A 38 7.34 -8.19 16.37
C VAL A 38 7.52 -7.42 15.06
N PHE A 39 7.19 -8.05 13.93
CA PHE A 39 7.27 -7.48 12.58
C PHE A 39 6.08 -7.95 11.74
N ILE A 40 5.88 -7.37 10.56
CA ILE A 40 4.83 -7.81 9.63
C ILE A 40 5.17 -9.22 9.14
N ASN A 41 4.20 -10.14 9.19
CA ASN A 41 4.36 -11.52 8.74
C ASN A 41 4.82 -11.57 7.26
N PRO A 42 6.04 -12.00 6.96
CA PRO A 42 6.59 -11.90 5.60
C PRO A 42 5.98 -12.90 4.63
N GLN A 43 5.34 -13.97 5.11
CA GLN A 43 4.70 -15.00 4.28
C GLN A 43 3.26 -14.62 3.91
N ASN A 44 2.56 -13.89 4.79
CA ASN A 44 1.18 -13.47 4.54
C ASN A 44 0.89 -12.09 5.16
N PRO A 45 1.44 -11.01 4.59
CA PRO A 45 1.56 -9.73 5.29
C PRO A 45 0.28 -8.92 5.40
N ILE A 46 -0.59 -8.96 4.39
CA ILE A 46 -1.75 -8.06 4.28
C ILE A 46 -3.03 -8.88 4.42
N GLN A 47 -3.90 -8.51 5.35
CA GLN A 47 -5.22 -9.11 5.55
C GLN A 47 -6.31 -8.34 4.80
N GLN A 48 -6.23 -7.02 4.81
CA GLN A 48 -7.24 -6.17 4.18
C GLN A 48 -6.61 -4.87 3.70
N MET A 49 -7.11 -4.34 2.58
CA MET A 49 -6.89 -2.96 2.16
C MET A 49 -8.22 -2.27 1.88
N ASP A 50 -8.46 -1.13 2.50
CA ASP A 50 -9.52 -0.20 2.12
C ASP A 50 -8.87 0.92 1.30
N ILE A 51 -9.20 1.00 0.02
CA ILE A 51 -8.62 1.96 -0.92
C ILE A 51 -9.70 2.98 -1.29
N TYR A 52 -9.40 4.24 -1.04
CA TYR A 52 -10.27 5.37 -1.34
C TYR A 52 -9.72 6.05 -2.59
N ALA A 53 -10.50 6.09 -3.66
CA ALA A 53 -10.00 6.64 -4.91
C ALA A 53 -11.11 7.24 -5.77
N GLY A 54 -10.92 8.48 -6.21
CA GLY A 54 -11.70 9.12 -7.25
C GLY A 54 -10.86 9.41 -8.49
N TRP A 55 -10.53 10.68 -8.65
CA TRP A 55 -9.63 11.19 -9.69
C TRP A 55 -8.20 10.66 -9.52
N CYS A 56 -7.75 10.53 -8.28
CA CYS A 56 -6.50 9.89 -7.87
C CYS A 56 -6.74 8.94 -6.70
N VAL A 57 -5.69 8.31 -6.18
CA VAL A 57 -5.77 7.52 -4.94
C VAL A 57 -5.65 8.44 -3.73
N ASP A 58 -6.73 8.56 -2.98
CA ASP A 58 -6.88 9.50 -1.87
C ASP A 58 -6.33 8.92 -0.56
N ALA A 59 -6.60 7.63 -0.30
CA ALA A 59 -6.14 6.96 0.90
C ALA A 59 -6.00 5.44 0.70
N MET A 60 -5.11 4.83 1.50
CA MET A 60 -4.92 3.40 1.58
C MET A 60 -4.81 3.00 3.06
N ASN A 61 -5.87 2.37 3.57
CA ASN A 61 -5.88 1.84 4.93
C ASN A 61 -5.59 0.34 4.86
N THR A 62 -4.52 -0.10 5.52
CA THR A 62 -4.02 -1.47 5.42
C THR A 62 -4.02 -2.15 6.77
N THR A 63 -4.67 -3.31 6.84
CA THR A 63 -4.59 -4.21 8.00
C THR A 63 -3.52 -5.25 7.72
N TYR A 64 -2.42 -5.17 8.46
CA TYR A 64 -1.30 -6.09 8.38
C TYR A 64 -1.46 -7.26 9.36
N ARG A 65 -1.01 -8.44 8.98
CA ARG A 65 -0.81 -9.59 9.88
C ARG A 65 0.60 -9.49 10.48
N MET A 66 0.71 -9.65 11.78
CA MET A 66 1.97 -9.54 12.51
C MET A 66 2.57 -10.94 12.79
N SER A 67 3.87 -11.00 13.07
CA SER A 67 4.62 -12.23 13.34
C SER A 67 4.17 -12.97 14.62
N ASP A 68 3.52 -12.26 15.54
CA ASP A 68 2.93 -12.82 16.76
C ASP A 68 1.47 -13.30 16.59
N GLY A 69 0.96 -13.25 15.35
CA GLY A 69 -0.42 -13.61 15.03
C GLY A 69 -1.45 -12.50 15.25
N SER A 70 -1.05 -11.34 15.79
CA SER A 70 -1.91 -10.17 15.90
C SER A 70 -2.10 -9.45 14.56
N THR A 71 -2.90 -8.39 14.56
CA THR A 71 -3.10 -7.53 13.38
C THR A 71 -2.87 -6.07 13.72
N LYS A 72 -2.45 -5.29 12.72
CA LYS A 72 -2.21 -3.85 12.85
C LYS A 72 -2.87 -3.10 11.71
N LEU A 73 -3.83 -2.24 12.04
CA LEU A 73 -4.41 -1.29 11.08
C LEU A 73 -3.52 -0.04 11.01
N ILE A 74 -3.14 0.35 9.80
CA ILE A 74 -2.42 1.59 9.52
C ILE A 74 -3.16 2.35 8.41
N ASN A 75 -3.44 3.63 8.66
CA ASN A 75 -4.15 4.50 7.73
C ASN A 75 -3.17 5.44 7.05
N ARG A 76 -3.27 5.58 5.72
CA ARG A 76 -2.46 6.50 4.92
C ARG A 76 -3.31 7.31 3.97
N GLY A 77 -2.90 8.55 3.72
CA GLY A 77 -3.56 9.51 2.85
C GLY A 77 -4.62 10.34 3.57
N SER A 78 -5.57 10.84 2.79
CA SER A 78 -6.63 11.73 3.26
C SER A 78 -7.99 11.10 2.99
N VAL A 79 -8.65 10.63 4.05
CA VAL A 79 -10.02 10.12 3.97
C VAL A 79 -10.99 11.28 4.17
N GLN A 80 -11.84 11.57 3.19
CA GLN A 80 -12.98 12.46 3.37
C GLN A 80 -14.19 11.61 3.72
N GLU A 81 -14.61 11.60 4.97
CA GLU A 81 -15.84 10.93 5.39
C GLU A 81 -17.07 11.85 5.21
N PRO A 82 -18.20 11.35 4.69
CA PRO A 82 -18.40 10.03 4.10
C PRO A 82 -17.70 9.90 2.73
N SER A 83 -16.93 8.83 2.51
CA SER A 83 -16.29 8.62 1.19
C SER A 83 -17.14 7.71 0.30
N PRO A 84 -17.75 8.21 -0.78
CA PRO A 84 -18.55 7.38 -1.68
C PRO A 84 -17.71 6.41 -2.51
N ASN A 85 -16.37 6.54 -2.55
CA ASN A 85 -15.50 5.83 -3.48
C ASN A 85 -14.48 4.90 -2.78
N MET A 86 -14.92 4.21 -1.73
CA MET A 86 -14.10 3.22 -1.03
C MET A 86 -14.27 1.82 -1.65
N THR A 87 -13.16 1.17 -1.98
CA THR A 87 -13.10 -0.26 -2.32
C THR A 87 -12.42 -1.04 -1.21
N ARG A 88 -13.16 -1.98 -0.60
CA ARG A 88 -12.62 -2.92 0.41
C ARG A 88 -12.13 -4.20 -0.25
N VAL A 89 -10.89 -4.56 0.05
CA VAL A 89 -10.24 -5.79 -0.43
C VAL A 89 -9.86 -6.64 0.76
N THR A 90 -10.65 -7.68 1.04
CA THR A 90 -10.33 -8.68 2.06
C THR A 90 -9.62 -9.87 1.42
N LEU A 91 -8.57 -10.37 2.08
CA LEU A 91 -7.79 -11.53 1.68
C LEU A 91 -8.05 -12.68 2.65
N ASN A 92 -8.40 -13.85 2.13
CA ASN A 92 -8.53 -15.04 2.96
C ASN A 92 -7.14 -15.57 3.40
N ALA A 93 -7.10 -16.68 4.15
CA ALA A 93 -5.84 -17.22 4.69
C ALA A 93 -4.84 -17.69 3.61
N ASN A 94 -5.33 -18.03 2.42
CA ASN A 94 -4.56 -18.53 1.28
C ASN A 94 -4.32 -17.44 0.22
N GLU A 95 -4.89 -16.24 0.36
CA GLU A 95 -4.71 -15.17 -0.62
C GLU A 95 -3.59 -14.22 -0.20
N ILE A 96 -2.71 -13.92 -1.15
CA ILE A 96 -1.67 -12.88 -1.01
C ILE A 96 -1.74 -11.90 -2.17
N ILE A 97 -1.39 -10.64 -1.93
CA ILE A 97 -1.13 -9.69 -3.02
C ILE A 97 0.24 -10.02 -3.58
N THR A 98 0.27 -10.46 -4.84
CA THR A 98 1.51 -10.83 -5.55
C THR A 98 2.07 -9.66 -6.35
N GLN A 99 1.24 -8.67 -6.69
CA GLN A 99 1.67 -7.48 -7.43
C GLN A 99 0.82 -6.27 -7.09
N ILE A 100 1.46 -5.12 -6.99
CA ILE A 100 0.83 -3.79 -6.99
C ILE A 100 1.37 -3.05 -8.20
N CYS A 101 0.49 -2.57 -9.06
CA CYS A 101 0.86 -1.81 -10.24
C CYS A 101 -0.12 -0.67 -10.47
N GLY A 102 0.23 0.28 -11.34
CA GLY A 102 -0.62 1.41 -11.63
C GLY A 102 0.13 2.56 -12.27
N PHE A 103 -0.38 3.77 -12.09
CA PHE A 103 0.18 4.99 -12.64
C PHE A 103 0.40 6.01 -11.53
N ALA A 104 1.57 6.66 -11.56
CA ALA A 104 1.89 7.75 -10.66
C ALA A 104 2.66 8.83 -11.39
N GLY A 105 2.43 10.09 -11.06
CA GLY A 105 3.04 11.21 -11.77
C GLY A 105 2.23 12.49 -11.65
N ASN A 106 2.59 13.50 -12.44
CA ASN A 106 1.94 14.80 -12.39
C ASN A 106 0.47 14.73 -12.84
N TYR A 107 -0.43 15.15 -11.95
CA TYR A 107 -1.84 15.27 -12.24
C TYR A 107 -2.17 16.70 -12.69
N PRO A 108 -2.67 16.93 -13.93
CA PRO A 108 -2.80 18.28 -14.48
C PRO A 108 -3.69 19.22 -13.67
N TYR A 109 -4.81 18.73 -13.13
CA TYR A 109 -5.75 19.54 -12.35
C TYR A 109 -5.15 20.02 -11.02
N TYR A 110 -4.49 19.13 -10.28
CA TYR A 110 -3.90 19.46 -8.98
C TYR A 110 -2.52 20.10 -9.11
N GLN A 111 -1.89 20.01 -10.29
CA GLN A 111 -0.51 20.45 -10.54
C GLN A 111 0.49 19.86 -9.54
N LYS A 112 0.28 18.57 -9.19
CA LYS A 112 1.09 17.82 -8.23
C LYS A 112 1.35 16.42 -8.74
N SER A 113 2.48 15.84 -8.33
CA SER A 113 2.80 14.44 -8.60
C SER A 113 2.16 13.55 -7.54
N LEU A 114 1.31 12.61 -7.97
CA LEU A 114 0.41 11.82 -7.13
C LEU A 114 0.44 10.33 -7.51
N LEU A 115 -0.05 9.47 -6.61
CA LEU A 115 -0.54 8.14 -6.99
C LEU A 115 -1.89 8.30 -7.70
N ILE A 116 -1.91 8.08 -9.01
CA ILE A 116 -3.08 8.33 -9.86
C ILE A 116 -4.01 7.13 -9.84
N GLN A 117 -3.43 5.95 -10.01
CA GLN A 117 -4.16 4.70 -10.16
C GLN A 117 -3.38 3.57 -9.50
N THR A 118 -4.10 2.62 -8.90
CA THR A 118 -3.53 1.38 -8.40
C THR A 118 -4.36 0.17 -8.80
N THR A 119 -3.71 -0.98 -8.93
CA THR A 119 -4.30 -2.29 -9.23
C THR A 119 -3.57 -3.33 -8.40
N LEU A 120 -4.35 -4.21 -7.77
CA LEU A 120 -3.85 -5.31 -6.96
C LEU A 120 -4.03 -6.62 -7.71
N VAL A 121 -2.97 -7.41 -7.84
CA VAL A 121 -3.05 -8.80 -8.32
C VAL A 121 -2.93 -9.74 -7.13
N ILE A 122 -3.97 -10.53 -6.92
CA ILE A 122 -4.13 -11.40 -5.76
C ILE A 122 -4.10 -12.84 -6.25
N THR A 123 -3.29 -13.67 -5.59
CA THR A 123 -3.16 -15.09 -5.91
C THR A 123 -3.55 -15.90 -4.69
N ASP A 124 -4.41 -16.89 -4.89
CA ASP A 124 -4.66 -17.96 -3.94
C ASP A 124 -3.49 -18.96 -4.03
N THR A 125 -2.71 -19.09 -2.95
CA THR A 125 -1.49 -19.89 -2.90
C THR A 125 -1.74 -21.39 -2.89
N THR A 126 -2.98 -21.84 -2.65
CA THR A 126 -3.34 -23.27 -2.65
C THR A 126 -3.78 -23.73 -4.03
N THR A 127 -4.54 -22.89 -4.74
CA THR A 127 -5.16 -23.23 -6.03
C THR A 127 -4.46 -22.60 -7.23
N GLY A 128 -3.61 -21.60 -7.01
CA GLY A 128 -3.01 -20.78 -8.07
C GLY A 128 -4.01 -19.84 -8.75
N LYS A 129 -5.25 -19.74 -8.26
CA LYS A 129 -6.26 -18.86 -8.85
C LYS A 129 -5.87 -17.39 -8.65
N ILE A 130 -5.94 -16.62 -9.73
CA ILE A 130 -5.63 -15.19 -9.72
C ILE A 130 -6.95 -14.39 -9.79
N ARG A 131 -7.01 -13.30 -9.03
CA ARG A 131 -8.01 -12.24 -9.20
C ARG A 131 -7.35 -10.87 -9.13
N THR A 132 -7.98 -9.89 -9.77
CA THR A 132 -7.47 -8.52 -9.84
C THR A 132 -8.50 -7.56 -9.25
N ILE A 133 -8.02 -6.57 -8.49
CA ILE A 133 -8.83 -5.44 -8.03
C ILE A 133 -8.27 -4.16 -8.61
N GLY A 134 -9.12 -3.41 -9.29
CA GLY A 134 -8.78 -2.16 -9.96
C GLY A 134 -9.02 -2.22 -11.47
N PRO A 135 -8.66 -1.15 -12.18
CA PRO A 135 -7.94 0.01 -11.66
C PRO A 135 -8.77 0.87 -10.69
N LEU A 136 -8.14 1.32 -9.61
CA LEU A 136 -8.72 2.24 -8.62
C LEU A 136 -8.04 3.59 -8.76
N GLY A 137 -8.81 4.67 -8.94
CA GLY A 137 -8.32 6.00 -9.29
C GLY A 137 -8.43 6.29 -10.80
N GLY A 138 -7.93 7.44 -11.24
CA GLY A 138 -7.87 7.81 -12.67
C GLY A 138 -9.22 8.08 -13.34
N GLN A 139 -10.30 8.29 -12.57
CA GLN A 139 -11.68 8.32 -13.10
C GLN A 139 -11.98 9.45 -14.11
N ASN A 140 -11.13 10.46 -14.25
CA ASN A 140 -11.32 11.51 -15.27
C ASN A 140 -10.56 11.26 -16.58
N GLY A 141 -9.68 10.24 -16.65
CA GLY A 141 -8.92 9.88 -17.85
C GLY A 141 -7.89 10.89 -18.34
N LEU A 142 -7.55 11.92 -17.56
CA LEU A 142 -6.72 13.06 -17.99
C LEU A 142 -5.26 13.02 -17.49
N ALA A 143 -4.82 11.94 -16.84
CA ALA A 143 -3.57 11.94 -16.10
C ALA A 143 -2.45 11.16 -16.80
N ASP A 144 -1.33 11.85 -17.08
CA ASP A 144 -0.14 11.34 -17.79
C ASP A 144 0.87 10.67 -16.84
N GLY A 145 0.39 9.76 -15.99
CA GLY A 145 1.25 9.05 -15.04
C GLY A 145 2.29 8.16 -15.71
N GLN A 146 3.38 7.88 -14.99
CA GLN A 146 4.30 6.80 -15.33
C GLN A 146 3.79 5.49 -14.75
N PHE A 147 3.81 4.45 -15.57
CA PHE A 147 3.48 3.10 -15.11
C PHE A 147 4.52 2.61 -14.10
N PHE A 148 4.04 1.99 -13.02
CA PHE A 148 4.88 1.24 -12.09
C PHE A 148 4.29 -0.15 -11.86
N SER A 149 5.15 -1.09 -11.49
CA SER A 149 4.77 -2.45 -11.15
C SER A 149 5.77 -3.04 -10.18
N VAL A 150 5.29 -3.51 -9.03
CA VAL A 150 6.10 -4.13 -8.00
C VAL A 150 5.49 -5.47 -7.59
N SER A 151 6.31 -6.51 -7.60
CA SER A 151 5.95 -7.84 -7.10
C SER A 151 6.22 -8.00 -5.61
N ASN A 152 5.47 -8.89 -4.97
CA ASN A 152 5.64 -9.37 -3.59
C ASN A 152 5.73 -8.22 -2.56
N PRO A 153 4.70 -7.37 -2.45
CA PRO A 153 4.64 -6.32 -1.43
C PRO A 153 4.58 -6.91 -0.01
N LEU A 154 5.46 -6.45 0.86
CA LEU A 154 5.41 -6.66 2.31
C LEU A 154 4.58 -5.56 2.98
N ALA A 155 4.88 -4.30 2.67
CA ALA A 155 4.27 -3.13 3.31
C ALA A 155 4.34 -1.90 2.41
N LEU A 156 3.54 -0.87 2.72
CA LEU A 156 3.58 0.40 2.02
C LEU A 156 4.58 1.36 2.67
N ALA A 157 5.15 2.24 1.84
CA ALA A 157 5.92 3.41 2.26
C ALA A 157 5.68 4.53 1.24
N GLY A 158 6.19 5.74 1.50
CA GLY A 158 6.10 6.84 0.56
C GLY A 158 5.73 8.15 1.23
N PHE A 159 4.92 8.95 0.56
CA PHE A 159 4.58 10.30 0.99
C PHE A 159 3.08 10.53 0.93
N GLU A 160 2.54 11.16 1.97
CA GLU A 160 1.13 11.49 2.10
C GLU A 160 0.93 12.96 2.42
N THR A 161 -0.07 13.59 1.82
CA THR A 161 -0.52 14.93 2.21
C THR A 161 -1.81 14.83 3.03
N ALA A 162 -1.67 14.36 4.27
CA ALA A 162 -2.78 14.28 5.23
C ALA A 162 -3.34 15.68 5.56
N GLY A 163 -4.67 15.87 5.49
CA GLY A 163 -5.34 17.11 5.94
C GLY A 163 -6.45 17.61 5.02
N SER A 164 -6.79 18.90 5.13
CA SER A 164 -7.90 19.55 4.41
C SER A 164 -7.64 19.81 2.93
N SER A 165 -6.39 19.68 2.46
CA SER A 165 -6.09 19.67 1.02
C SER A 165 -6.30 18.25 0.50
N GLN A 166 -7.32 18.07 -0.34
CA GLN A 166 -7.87 16.82 -0.92
C GLN A 166 -6.89 16.02 -1.80
N ILE A 167 -5.65 15.88 -1.38
CA ILE A 167 -4.57 15.34 -2.19
C ILE A 167 -3.97 14.26 -1.33
N GLY A 168 -4.25 13.01 -1.69
CA GLY A 168 -4.02 11.85 -0.84
C GLY A 168 -2.57 11.38 -0.78
N ILE A 169 -2.33 10.22 -1.38
CA ILE A 169 -1.01 9.61 -1.51
C ILE A 169 -0.25 10.36 -2.62
N SER A 170 0.73 11.17 -2.24
CA SER A 170 1.57 11.90 -3.19
C SER A 170 2.58 10.97 -3.84
N GLY A 171 3.15 10.06 -3.06
CA GLY A 171 4.12 9.07 -3.52
C GLY A 171 3.91 7.71 -2.88
N LEU A 172 4.08 6.65 -3.67
CA LEU A 172 4.05 5.28 -3.19
C LEU A 172 5.40 4.62 -3.41
N SER A 173 5.96 4.05 -2.37
CA SER A 173 7.04 3.07 -2.41
C SER A 173 6.51 1.76 -1.84
N ILE A 174 7.06 0.64 -2.29
CA ILE A 174 6.70 -0.68 -1.78
C ILE A 174 7.90 -1.25 -1.03
N ILE A 175 7.66 -1.67 0.21
CA ILE A 175 8.63 -2.46 0.97
C ILE A 175 8.46 -3.92 0.58
N LYS A 176 9.57 -4.59 0.32
CA LYS A 176 9.67 -6.01 -0.01
C LYS A 176 10.49 -6.71 1.06
N SER A 177 10.17 -7.97 1.33
CA SER A 177 10.99 -8.86 2.16
C SER A 177 11.93 -9.68 1.26
N ASN A 178 13.15 -9.95 1.73
CA ASN A 178 14.05 -10.92 1.11
C ASN A 178 13.79 -12.37 1.55
N LEU A 179 12.87 -12.60 2.50
CA LEU A 179 12.40 -13.94 2.86
C LEU A 179 11.49 -14.44 1.75
N VAL A 180 12.12 -14.86 0.66
CA VAL A 180 11.57 -15.81 -0.31
C VAL A 180 11.94 -17.19 0.24
N GLU A 181 11.00 -18.12 0.17
CA GLU A 181 11.07 -19.51 0.69
C GLU A 181 12.46 -20.16 0.67
#